data_AF-A0A7K2W8T0-F1
#
_entry.id   AF-A0A7K2W8T0-F1
#
_cell.length_a   1.000
_cell.length_b   1.000
_cell.length_c   1.000
_cell.angle_alpha   90.00
_cell.angle_beta   90.00
_cell.angle_gamma   90.00
#
_symmetry.space_group_name_H-M   'P 1'
#
loop_
_entity.id
_entity.type
_entity.pdbx_description
1 polymer ?
#
loop_
_entity_poly.entity_id
_entity_poly.type
_entity_poly.pdbx_seq_one_letter_code
_entity_poly.pdbx_strand_id
1 'polypeptide(L)' 'GALRTTAAVLLAPAAAELLLRHCTRRFGGVTGDVFGGLAETAATTALVVLSLG' A
#
# COMPACT_ATOMS: atom_id res chain seq x y z
N GLY A 1 -15.67 3.94 -11.69
CA GLY A 1 -16.04 5.37 -11.76
C GLY A 1 -14.90 6.22 -11.23
N ALA A 2 -14.76 7.47 -11.70
CA ALA A 2 -13.61 8.33 -11.41
C ALA A 2 -13.28 8.45 -9.90
N LEU A 3 -14.28 8.48 -9.03
CA LEU A 3 -14.09 8.48 -7.57
C LEU A 3 -13.29 7.26 -7.08
N ARG A 4 -13.55 6.07 -7.63
CA ARG A 4 -12.89 4.80 -7.24
C ARG A 4 -11.44 4.77 -7.70
N THR A 5 -11.17 5.26 -8.91
CA THR A 5 -9.80 5.35 -9.42
C THR A 5 -8.98 6.34 -8.60
N THR A 6 -9.56 7.48 -8.23
CA THR A 6 -8.90 8.45 -7.35
C THR A 6 -8.67 7.88 -5.95
N ALA A 7 -9.66 7.19 -5.38
CA ALA A 7 -9.52 6.52 -4.09
C ALA A 7 -8.45 5.41 -4.13
N ALA A 8 -8.41 4.59 -5.18
CA ALA A 8 -7.42 3.53 -5.34
C ALA A 8 -5.99 4.09 -5.42
N VAL A 9 -5.80 5.16 -6.20
CA VAL A 9 -4.49 5.83 -6.35
C VAL A 9 -4.00 6.46 -5.06
N LEU A 10 -4.89 6.95 -4.18
CA LEU A 10 -4.50 7.57 -2.91
C LEU A 10 -4.33 6.53 -1.79
N LEU A 11 -5.25 5.56 -1.68
CA LEU A 11 -5.27 4.59 -0.58
C LEU A 11 -4.19 3.53 -0.71
N ALA A 12 -3.85 3.10 -1.93
CA ALA A 12 -2.81 2.09 -2.16
C ALA A 12 -1.41 2.52 -1.66
N PRO A 13 -0.86 3.68 -2.06
CA PRO A 13 0.44 4.13 -1.55
C PRO A 13 0.37 4.54 -0.07
N ALA A 14 -0.75 5.08 0.41
CA ALA A 14 -0.91 5.41 1.83
C ALA A 14 -0.82 4.17 2.73
N ALA A 15 -1.46 3.06 2.33
CA ALA A 15 -1.36 1.79 3.04
C ALA A 15 0.07 1.22 3.03
N ALA A 16 0.74 1.30 1.87
CA ALA A 16 2.12 0.86 1.72
C ALA A 16 3.07 1.70 2.60
N GLU A 17 2.91 3.03 2.62
CA GLU A 17 3.76 3.93 3.40
C GLU A 17 3.54 3.80 4.92
N LEU A 18 2.32 3.46 5.36
CA LEU A 18 2.04 3.11 6.75
C LEU A 18 2.79 1.83 7.18
N LEU A 19 2.82 0.81 6.32
CA LEU A 19 3.62 -0.40 6.54
C LEU A 19 5.11 -0.08 6.59
N LEU A 20 5.60 0.76 5.66
CA LEU A 20 7.01 1.18 5.65
C LEU A 20 7.37 1.93 6.93
N ARG A 21 6.53 2.88 7.37
CA ARG A 21 6.72 3.59 8.64
C ARG A 21 6.70 2.63 9.82
N HIS A 22 5.81 1.64 9.83
CA HIS A 22 5.78 0.64 10.89
C HIS A 22 7.06 -0.20 10.92
N CYS A 23 7.48 -0.72 9.76
CA CYS A 23 8.67 -1.55 9.63
C CYS A 23 9.95 -0.78 9.96
N THR A 24 10.11 0.45 9.44
CA THR A 24 11.28 1.30 9.75
C THR A 24 11.35 1.66 11.23
N ARG A 25 10.21 2.03 11.85
CA ARG A 25 10.14 2.36 13.28
C ARG A 25 10.42 1.16 14.17
N ARG A 26 10.02 -0.05 13.75
CA ARG A 26 10.13 -1.27 14.55
C ARG A 26 11.43 -2.04 14.34
N PHE A 27 11.96 -2.07 13.11
CA PHE A 27 13.12 -2.86 12.73
C PHE A 27 14.40 -2.04 12.54
N GLY A 28 14.32 -0.70 12.55
CA GLY A 28 15.50 0.18 12.47
C GLY A 28 16.21 0.19 11.11
N GLY A 29 15.64 -0.48 10.10
CA GLY A 29 16.15 -0.57 8.74
C GLY A 29 15.12 -1.18 7.79
N VAL A 30 15.35 -1.07 6.48
CA VAL A 30 14.47 -1.63 5.44
C VAL A 30 15.24 -2.68 4.65
N THR A 31 14.93 -3.95 4.87
CA THR A 31 15.42 -5.06 4.05
C THR A 31 14.60 -5.15 2.76
N GLY A 32 15.17 -5.71 1.69
CA GLY A 32 14.52 -5.77 0.37
C GLY A 32 13.15 -6.46 0.35
N ASP A 33 12.86 -7.37 1.29
CA ASP A 33 11.55 -8.02 1.42
C ASP A 33 10.43 -7.06 1.82
N VAL A 34 10.74 -5.98 2.56
CA VAL A 34 9.75 -4.99 3.01
C VAL A 34 9.20 -4.21 1.82
N PHE A 35 10.05 -3.85 0.86
CA PHE A 35 9.61 -3.20 -0.38
C PHE A 35 8.76 -4.13 -1.25
N GLY A 36 9.09 -5.43 -1.28
CA GLY A 36 8.26 -6.45 -1.92
C GLY A 36 6.86 -6.53 -1.29
N GLY A 37 6.79 -6.57 0.04
CA GLY A 37 5.51 -6.56 0.77
C GLY A 37 4.71 -5.27 0.59
N LEU A 38 5.37 -4.11 0.47
CA LEU A 38 4.72 -2.84 0.13
C LEU A 38 4.04 -2.89 -1.24
N ALA A 39 4.73 -3.43 -2.24
CA ALA A 39 4.21 -3.53 -3.61
C ALA A 39 2.97 -4.45 -3.65
N GLU A 40 3.04 -5.61 -3.01
CA GLU A 40 1.91 -6.55 -2.88
C GLU A 40 0.73 -5.91 -2.15
N THR A 41 0.98 -5.14 -1.07
CA THR A 41 -0.08 -4.46 -0.31
C THR A 41 -0.74 -3.34 -1.13
N ALA A 42 0.05 -2.54 -1.84
CA ALA A 42 -0.46 -1.48 -2.70
C ALA A 42 -1.33 -2.06 -3.81
N ALA A 43 -0.86 -3.13 -4.48
CA ALA A 43 -1.61 -3.83 -5.51
C ALA A 43 -2.93 -4.40 -4.96
N THR A 44 -2.88 -5.09 -3.82
CA THR A 44 -4.07 -5.67 -3.18
C THR A 44 -5.08 -4.59 -2.79
N THR A 45 -4.61 -3.48 -2.22
CA THR A 45 -5.47 -2.35 -1.84
C THR A 45 -6.15 -1.73 -3.06
N ALA A 46 -5.39 -1.53 -4.14
CA ALA A 46 -5.95 -1.04 -5.41
C ALA A 46 -7.01 -2.01 -5.96
N LEU A 47 -6.73 -3.31 -5.97
CA LEU A 47 -7.68 -4.33 -6.42
C LEU A 47 -8.94 -4.37 -5.57
N VAL A 48 -8.84 -4.29 -4.25
CA VAL A 48 -9.98 -4.24 -3.33
C VAL A 48 -10.84 -3.00 -3.59
N VAL A 49 -10.24 -1.81 -3.69
CA VAL A 49 -10.98 -0.56 -3.94
C VAL A 49 -11.65 -0.56 -5.31
N LEU A 50 -11.02 -1.14 -6.32
CA LEU A 50 -11.61 -1.29 -7.66
C LEU A 50 -12.72 -2.36 -7.68
N SER A 51 -12.60 -3.41 -6.86
CA SER A 51 -13.55 -4.55 -6.82
C SER A 51 -14.77 -4.31 -5.94
N LEU A 52 -14.68 -3.46 -4.91
CA LEU A 52 -15.82 -3.01 -4.07
C LEU A 52 -16.77 -2.05 -4.83
N GLY A 53 -16.82 -2.18 -6.16
CA GLY A 53 -17.56 -1.34 -7.09
C GLY A 53 -19.05 -1.38 -6.86
#